data_AF-A0AAC9FGF7-F1
#
_entry.id   AF-A0AAC9FGF7-F1
#
_cell.length_a   1.000
_cell.length_b   1.000
_cell.length_c   1.000
_cell.angle_alpha   90.00
_cell.angle_beta   90.00
_cell.angle_gamma   90.00
#
_symmetry.space_group_name_H-M   'P 1'
#
loop_
_entity.id
_entity.type
_entity.pdbx_description
1 polymer ?
#
loop_
_entity_poly.entity_id
_entity_poly.type
_entity_poly.pdbx_seq_one_letter_code
_entity_poly.pdbx_strand_id
1 'polypeptide(L)'
;MAFDLRAALLRKEEVESARLMDFEFRQRARTFRLLADALGASGDELVGEIALSDDAGILDRLVADRSLDRAELGASYARCRAEAYRQLVGELGDPTPHRLG
;
A
#
# COMPACT_ATOMS: atom_id res chain seq x y z
N MET A 1 9.86 -29.59 29.67
CA MET A 1 9.44 -29.01 28.37
C MET A 1 10.53 -28.02 27.96
N ALA A 2 11.36 -28.35 26.98
CA ALA A 2 12.35 -27.40 26.46
C ALA A 2 11.62 -26.40 25.56
N PHE A 3 11.74 -25.10 25.84
CA PHE A 3 11.19 -24.06 24.99
C PHE A 3 12.02 -24.00 23.71
N ASP A 4 11.42 -24.41 22.59
CA ASP A 4 12.06 -24.32 21.28
C ASP A 4 12.04 -22.87 20.79
N LEU A 5 13.06 -22.13 21.20
CA LEU A 5 13.26 -20.73 20.84
C LEU A 5 13.34 -20.55 19.30
N ARG A 6 13.88 -21.52 18.56
CA ARG A 6 14.03 -21.42 17.11
C ARG A 6 12.67 -21.51 16.42
N ALA A 7 11.84 -22.48 16.80
CA ALA A 7 10.48 -22.59 16.28
C ALA A 7 9.62 -21.37 16.66
N ALA A 8 9.81 -20.82 17.86
CA ALA A 8 9.11 -19.60 18.29
C ALA A 8 9.53 -18.36 17.48
N LEU A 9 10.82 -18.21 17.18
CA LEU A 9 11.34 -17.09 16.37
C LEU A 9 10.86 -17.17 14.92
N LEU A 10 10.87 -18.36 14.30
CA LEU A 10 10.39 -18.53 12.91
C LEU A 10 8.90 -18.20 12.78
N ARG A 11 8.05 -18.68 13.70
CA ARG A 11 6.62 -18.34 13.69
C ARG A 11 6.37 -16.85 13.85
N LYS A 12 7.18 -16.17 14.67
CA LYS A 12 7.09 -14.72 14.85
C LYS A 12 7.45 -14.00 13.55
N GLU A 13 8.50 -14.44 12.85
CA GLU A 13 8.92 -13.87 11.57
C GLU A 13 7.85 -14.02 10.48
N GLU A 14 7.20 -15.18 10.41
CA GLU A 14 6.08 -15.42 9.49
C GLU A 14 4.90 -14.49 9.76
N VAL A 15 4.53 -14.30 11.03
CA VAL A 15 3.43 -13.43 11.44
C VAL A 15 3.72 -11.95 11.15
N GLU A 16 4.93 -11.47 11.46
CA GLU A 16 5.32 -10.09 11.16
C GLU A 16 5.40 -9.86 9.63
N SER A 17 5.89 -10.83 8.87
CA SER A 17 5.91 -10.76 7.41
C SER A 17 4.50 -10.69 6.81
N ALA A 18 3.57 -11.51 7.32
CA ALA A 18 2.16 -11.47 6.91
C ALA A 18 1.50 -10.13 7.24
N ARG A 19 1.78 -9.59 8.43
CA ARG A 19 1.28 -8.27 8.87
C ARG A 19 1.79 -7.14 7.98
N LEU A 20 3.08 -7.16 7.62
CA LEU A 20 3.68 -6.16 6.74
C LEU A 20 3.09 -6.22 5.33
N MET A 21 2.92 -7.43 4.78
CA MET A 21 2.30 -7.62 3.47
C MET A 21 0.83 -7.16 3.45
N ASP A 22 0.06 -7.47 4.50
CA ASP A 22 -1.33 -6.98 4.63
C ASP A 22 -1.38 -5.45 4.71
N PHE A 23 -0.48 -4.83 5.49
CA PHE A 23 -0.42 -3.37 5.58
C PHE A 23 -0.06 -2.73 4.24
N GLU A 24 0.95 -3.26 3.55
CA GLU A 24 1.36 -2.76 2.23
C GLU A 24 0.22 -2.86 1.21
N PHE A 25 -0.48 -4.01 1.18
CA PHE A 25 -1.62 -4.19 0.29
C PHE A 25 -2.75 -3.20 0.61
N ARG A 26 -3.09 -3.00 1.88
CA ARG A 26 -4.10 -2.01 2.29
C ARG A 26 -3.67 -0.58 1.96
N GLN A 27 -2.39 -0.25 2.15
CA GLN A 27 -1.85 1.07 1.79
C GLN A 27 -2.00 1.30 0.31
N ARG A 28 -1.64 0.33 -0.51
CA ARG A 28 -1.76 0.38 -1.95
C ARG A 28 -3.22 0.58 -2.38
N ALA A 29 -4.13 -0.27 -1.92
CA ALA A 29 -5.55 -0.16 -2.24
C ALA A 29 -6.16 1.18 -1.82
N ARG A 30 -5.81 1.68 -0.63
CA ARG A 30 -6.30 2.99 -0.17
C ARG A 30 -5.68 4.16 -0.94
N THR A 31 -4.42 4.07 -1.33
CA THR A 31 -3.74 5.07 -2.17
C THR A 31 -4.47 5.24 -3.50
N PHE A 32 -4.78 4.14 -4.20
CA PHE A 32 -5.47 4.21 -5.49
C PHE A 32 -6.91 4.68 -5.37
N ARG A 33 -7.60 4.39 -4.25
CA ARG A 33 -8.92 4.94 -3.98
C ARG A 33 -8.90 6.46 -3.79
N LEU A 34 -7.98 6.97 -2.98
CA LEU A 34 -7.77 8.42 -2.81
C LEU A 34 -7.36 9.10 -4.12
N LEU A 35 -6.53 8.43 -4.93
CA LEU A 35 -6.13 8.93 -6.23
C LEU A 35 -7.31 8.97 -7.20
N ALA A 36 -8.19 7.96 -7.17
CA ALA A 36 -9.42 7.95 -7.97
C ALA A 36 -10.31 9.14 -7.61
N ASP A 37 -10.52 9.39 -6.31
CA ASP A 37 -11.30 10.53 -5.82
C ASP A 37 -10.70 11.87 -6.30
N ALA A 38 -9.37 12.02 -6.22
CA ALA A 38 -8.67 13.22 -6.69
C ALA A 38 -8.79 13.43 -8.20
N LEU A 39 -8.96 12.36 -8.98
CA LEU A 39 -9.11 12.38 -10.43
C LEU A 39 -10.57 12.34 -10.89
N GLY A 40 -11.56 12.31 -9.98
CA GLY A 40 -12.97 12.12 -10.31
C GLY A 40 -13.26 10.80 -11.04
N ALA A 41 -12.50 9.75 -10.72
CA ALA A 41 -12.62 8.41 -11.29
C ALA A 41 -13.41 7.47 -10.37
N SER A 42 -13.79 6.30 -10.88
CA SER A 42 -14.32 5.22 -10.05
C SER A 42 -13.20 4.61 -9.20
N GLY A 43 -13.34 4.68 -7.88
CA GLY A 43 -12.41 4.08 -6.93
C GLY A 43 -12.31 2.55 -7.08
N ASP A 44 -13.43 1.87 -7.33
CA ASP A 44 -13.46 0.41 -7.41
C ASP A 44 -12.75 -0.10 -8.67
N GLU A 45 -12.89 0.59 -9.79
CA GLU A 45 -12.18 0.27 -11.04
C GLU A 45 -10.67 0.43 -10.84
N LEU A 46 -10.24 1.58 -10.31
CA LEU A 46 -8.81 1.87 -10.16
C LEU A 46 -8.15 0.99 -9.09
N VAL A 47 -8.88 0.63 -8.04
CA VAL A 47 -8.41 -0.35 -7.04
C VAL A 47 -8.34 -1.75 -7.64
N GLY A 48 -9.26 -2.14 -8.52
CA GLY A 48 -9.21 -3.44 -9.21
C GLY A 48 -7.91 -3.65 -10.01
N GLU A 49 -7.40 -2.58 -10.62
CA GLU A 49 -6.16 -2.61 -11.41
C GLU A 49 -4.91 -2.96 -10.60
N ILE A 50 -4.90 -2.72 -9.29
CA ILE A 50 -3.74 -3.06 -8.43
C ILE A 50 -3.48 -4.57 -8.40
N ALA A 51 -4.50 -5.39 -8.65
CA ALA A 51 -4.35 -6.85 -8.72
C ALA A 51 -3.72 -7.31 -10.04
N LEU A 52 -3.79 -6.49 -11.09
CA LEU A 52 -3.41 -6.86 -12.46
C LEU A 52 -2.12 -6.19 -12.93
N SER A 53 -1.71 -5.10 -12.30
CA SER A 53 -0.57 -4.29 -12.72
C SER A 53 0.18 -3.74 -11.52
N ASP A 54 1.44 -3.37 -11.72
CA ASP A 54 2.21 -2.61 -10.74
C ASP A 54 1.82 -1.13 -10.75
N ASP A 55 2.29 -0.38 -9.75
CA ASP A 55 1.88 1.02 -9.60
C ASP A 55 2.34 1.88 -10.79
N ALA A 56 3.54 1.61 -11.32
CA ALA A 56 4.07 2.33 -12.47
C ALA A 56 3.18 2.11 -13.70
N GLY A 57 2.82 0.86 -14.02
CA GLY A 57 1.98 0.54 -15.16
C GLY A 57 0.57 1.15 -15.07
N ILE A 58 -0.01 1.21 -13.87
CA ILE A 58 -1.32 1.86 -13.67
C ILE A 58 -1.20 3.38 -13.89
N LEU A 59 -0.16 4.02 -13.37
CA LEU A 59 0.06 5.46 -13.55
C LEU A 59 0.34 5.82 -15.01
N ASP A 60 1.12 5.01 -15.72
CA ASP A 60 1.43 5.24 -17.13
C ASP A 60 0.18 5.07 -18.02
N ARG A 61 -0.69 4.10 -17.69
CA ARG A 61 -1.99 3.95 -18.36
C ARG A 61 -2.90 5.16 -18.09
N LEU A 62 -2.98 5.63 -16.84
CA LEU A 62 -3.76 6.83 -16.50
C LEU A 62 -3.28 8.07 -17.25
N VAL A 63 -1.96 8.22 -17.43
CA VAL A 63 -1.38 9.30 -18.26
C VAL A 63 -1.85 9.18 -19.71
N ALA A 64 -1.80 8.00 -20.30
CA ALA A 64 -2.22 7.76 -21.67
C ALA A 64 -3.74 8.00 -21.86
N ASP A 65 -4.57 7.42 -21.00
CA ASP A 65 -6.03 7.42 -21.14
C ASP A 65 -6.64 8.82 -20.92
N ARG A 66 -6.04 9.60 -20.01
CA ARG A 66 -6.57 10.90 -19.58
C ARG A 66 -5.75 12.09 -20.05
N SER A 67 -4.68 11.84 -20.84
CA SER A 67 -3.74 12.87 -21.29
C SER A 67 -3.21 13.73 -20.14
N LEU A 68 -2.89 13.10 -19.01
CA LEU A 68 -2.38 13.78 -17.80
C LEU A 68 -0.87 13.99 -17.89
N ASP A 69 -0.36 15.00 -17.20
CA ASP A 69 1.08 15.13 -16.99
C ASP A 69 1.58 14.05 -16.00
N ARG A 70 2.66 13.35 -16.38
CA ARG A 70 3.21 12.24 -15.60
C ARG A 70 3.82 12.69 -14.27
N ALA A 71 4.41 13.88 -14.22
CA ALA A 71 5.02 14.43 -13.02
C ALA A 71 3.95 14.90 -12.03
N GLU A 72 2.91 15.59 -12.53
CA GLU A 72 1.76 16.01 -11.71
C GLU A 72 0.99 14.81 -11.14
N LEU A 73 0.77 13.78 -11.95
CA LEU A 73 0.16 12.54 -11.49
C LEU A 73 1.05 11.84 -10.45
N GLY A 74 2.37 11.80 -10.67
CA GLY A 74 3.32 11.25 -9.71
C GLY A 74 3.30 11.98 -8.36
N ALA A 75 3.23 13.32 -8.39
CA ALA A 75 3.11 14.12 -7.17
C ALA A 75 1.77 13.88 -6.45
N SER A 76 0.68 13.72 -7.20
CA SER A 76 -0.65 13.38 -6.65
C SER A 76 -0.65 12.00 -6.00
N TYR A 77 -0.11 11.00 -6.69
CA TYR A 77 0.07 9.66 -6.14
C TYR A 77 0.91 9.67 -4.86
N ALA A 78 2.03 10.40 -4.83
CA ALA A 78 2.88 10.50 -3.63
C ALA A 78 2.12 11.11 -2.43
N ARG A 79 1.31 12.16 -2.66
CA ARG A 79 0.44 12.74 -1.63
C ARG A 79 -0.60 11.75 -1.13
N CYS A 80 -1.31 11.08 -2.04
CA CYS A 80 -2.31 10.05 -1.69
C CYS A 80 -1.68 8.89 -0.92
N ARG A 81 -0.45 8.48 -1.25
CA ARG A 81 0.26 7.40 -0.57
C ARG A 81 0.66 7.76 0.86
N ALA A 82 1.15 8.99 1.06
CA ALA A 82 1.47 9.51 2.37
C ALA A 82 0.20 9.67 3.24
N GLU A 83 -0.92 10.07 2.63
CA GLU A 83 -2.20 10.13 3.31
C GLU A 83 -2.75 8.75 3.68
N ALA A 84 -2.76 7.80 2.75
CA ALA A 84 -3.16 6.42 3.01
C ALA A 84 -2.35 5.80 4.15
N TYR A 85 -1.04 6.06 4.19
CA TYR A 85 -0.18 5.64 5.31
C TYR A 85 -0.67 6.21 6.65
N ARG A 86 -0.87 7.53 6.73
CA ARG A 86 -1.34 8.19 7.96
C ARG A 86 -2.68 7.64 8.44
N GLN A 87 -3.62 7.43 7.51
CA GLN A 87 -4.92 6.85 7.83
C GLN A 87 -4.79 5.41 8.36
N LEU A 88 -3.98 4.57 7.71
CA LEU A 88 -3.77 3.18 8.14
C LEU A 88 -3.00 3.06 9.45
N VAL A 89 -2.01 3.91 9.70
CA VAL A 89 -1.33 3.96 11.00
C VAL A 89 -2.30 4.34 12.11
N GLY A 90 -3.22 5.28 11.84
CA GLY A 90 -4.28 5.65 12.80
C GLY A 90 -5.27 4.52 13.08
N GLU A 91 -5.57 3.68 12.09
CA GLU A 91 -6.54 2.58 12.21
C GLU A 91 -5.95 1.27 12.75
N LEU A 92 -4.73 0.92 12.33
CA LEU A 92 -4.12 -0.39 12.54
C LEU A 92 -2.87 -0.33 13.44
N GLY A 93 -2.37 0.88 13.74
CA GLY A 93 -1.08 1.09 14.40
C GLY A 93 0.10 1.12 13.43
N ASP A 94 1.25 1.55 13.93
CA ASP A 94 2.48 1.65 13.15
C ASP A 94 2.94 0.25 12.68
N PRO A 95 3.05 -0.01 11.36
CA PRO A 95 3.52 -1.28 10.83
C PRO A 95 5.02 -1.50 11.06
N THR A 96 5.78 -0.45 11.41
CA THR A 96 7.23 -0.54 11.56
C THR A 96 7.58 -1.57 12.63
N PRO A 97 8.31 -2.67 12.28
CA PRO A 97 8.69 -3.66 13.26
C PRO A 97 9.63 -2.99 14.26
N HIS A 98 9.30 -3.09 15.55
CA HIS A 98 10.21 -2.68 16.60
C HIS A 98 11.51 -3.48 16.45
N ARG A 99 12.58 -2.82 16.00
CA ARG A 99 13.92 -3.41 16.01
C ARG A 99 14.23 -3.74 17.47
N LEU A 100 14.20 -5.03 17.78
CA LEU A 100 14.81 -5.55 19.00
C LEU A 100 16.31 -5.36 18.80
N GLY A 101 16.84 -4.27 19.36
CA GLY A 101 18.29 -4.06 19.49
C GLY A 101 18.90 -5.01 20.49
#